data_AF-A0A366X0M0-F1
#
_entry.id   AF-A0A366X0M0-F1
#
_cell.length_a   1.000
_cell.length_b   1.000
_cell.length_c   1.000
_cell.angle_alpha   90.00
_cell.angle_beta   90.00
_cell.angle_gamma   90.00
#
_symmetry.space_group_name_H-M   'P 1'
#
loop_
_entity.id
_entity.type
_entity.pdbx_description
1 polymer ?
#
loop_
_entity_poly.entity_id
_entity_poly.type
_entity_poly.pdbx_seq_one_letter_code
_entity_poly.pdbx_strand_id
1 'polypeptide(L)'
;MHAYWNINYGPVVFEMPASVEGIGIFGTVTDAWQRPLDDVGSKGRDRGLGEKYYLVPANYDGPLLRNALVYEPETNFGFSVLRPIIAGGPTEENLAEASALTKQIKVYPLSKAGGEAATNYVDVYSAPLEMTPKMDGAIYGHIHEMIGEEVVLDRDLAMMGALARIDIKRNEPFEPDADL
;
A
#
# COMPACT_ATOMS: atom_id res chain seq x y z
N MET A 1 -3.53 -10.73 -3.17
CA MET A 1 -2.30 -10.02 -3.59
C MET A 1 -2.09 -8.83 -2.68
N HIS A 2 -0.86 -8.37 -2.60
CA HIS A 2 -0.48 -7.18 -1.86
C HIS A 2 0.01 -6.11 -2.83
N ALA A 3 -0.41 -4.87 -2.61
CA ALA A 3 0.09 -3.70 -3.31
C ALA A 3 0.73 -2.76 -2.29
N TYR A 4 1.85 -2.16 -2.67
CA TYR A 4 2.62 -1.25 -1.83
C TYR A 4 3.00 -0.02 -2.63
N TRP A 5 3.06 1.13 -1.97
CA TRP A 5 3.51 2.38 -2.55
C TRP A 5 4.17 3.26 -1.49
N ASN A 6 4.91 4.27 -1.95
CA ASN A 6 5.47 5.30 -1.11
C ASN A 6 5.32 6.66 -1.81
N ILE A 7 4.56 7.57 -1.18
CA ILE A 7 4.29 8.91 -1.71
C ILE A 7 5.36 9.95 -1.39
N ASN A 8 6.36 9.63 -0.55
CA ASN A 8 7.49 10.52 -0.26
C ASN A 8 8.29 10.87 -1.54
N TYR A 9 8.22 10.02 -2.56
CA TYR A 9 8.84 10.24 -3.87
C TYR A 9 7.93 10.96 -4.88
N GLY A 10 6.75 11.39 -4.44
CA GLY A 10 5.73 12.06 -5.25
C GLY A 10 4.41 11.28 -5.33
N PRO A 11 3.40 11.86 -5.97
CA PRO A 11 2.07 11.26 -6.10
C PRO A 11 2.11 9.93 -6.84
N VAL A 12 1.31 8.98 -6.35
CA VAL A 12 1.16 7.62 -6.89
C VAL A 12 -0.27 7.42 -7.38
N VAL A 13 -0.41 6.66 -8.47
CA VAL A 13 -1.70 6.17 -8.96
C VAL A 13 -1.78 4.68 -8.64
N PHE A 14 -2.84 4.31 -7.95
CA PHE A 14 -3.28 2.93 -7.79
C PHE A 14 -4.49 2.70 -8.71
N GLU A 15 -4.32 1.87 -9.73
CA GLU A 15 -5.28 1.66 -10.80
C GLU A 15 -5.86 0.25 -10.73
N MET A 16 -7.17 0.20 -10.55
CA MET A 16 -7.95 -1.03 -10.48
C MET A 16 -8.59 -1.32 -11.84
N PRO A 17 -8.46 -2.56 -12.37
CA PRO A 17 -9.20 -2.97 -13.55
C PRO A 17 -10.69 -3.12 -13.25
N ALA A 18 -11.50 -3.03 -14.31
CA ALA A 18 -12.90 -3.41 -14.25
C ALA A 18 -13.03 -4.91 -13.96
N SER A 19 -14.07 -5.28 -13.20
CA SER A 19 -14.43 -6.69 -13.01
C SER A 19 -14.81 -7.32 -14.36
N VAL A 20 -14.56 -8.62 -14.48
CA VAL A 20 -15.04 -9.43 -15.60
C VAL A 20 -16.20 -10.31 -15.15
N GLU A 21 -16.82 -11.04 -16.07
CA GLU A 21 -17.96 -11.90 -15.74
C GLU A 21 -17.60 -12.88 -14.61
N GLY A 22 -18.35 -12.83 -13.51
CA GLY A 22 -18.16 -13.72 -12.36
C GLY A 22 -16.90 -13.47 -11.51
N ILE A 23 -16.00 -12.57 -11.91
CA ILE A 23 -14.73 -12.31 -11.23
C ILE A 23 -14.52 -10.81 -11.01
N GLY A 24 -14.50 -10.41 -9.75
CA GLY A 24 -14.14 -9.05 -9.33
C GLY A 24 -12.95 -9.05 -8.37
N ILE A 25 -12.42 -7.86 -8.07
CA ILE A 25 -11.43 -7.66 -7.02
C ILE A 25 -12.10 -6.97 -5.85
N PHE A 26 -11.73 -7.35 -4.63
CA PHE A 26 -12.17 -6.70 -3.40
C PHE A 26 -10.97 -6.43 -2.51
N GLY A 27 -10.99 -5.30 -1.81
CA GLY A 27 -10.00 -4.96 -0.80
C GLY A 27 -10.14 -3.50 -0.39
N THR A 28 -9.13 -3.01 0.32
CA THR A 28 -9.12 -1.66 0.88
C THR A 28 -7.76 -1.04 0.63
N VAL A 29 -7.75 0.20 0.16
CA VAL A 29 -6.55 1.06 0.10
C VAL A 29 -6.29 1.58 1.50
N THR A 30 -5.12 1.33 2.06
CA THR A 30 -4.77 1.74 3.43
C THR A 30 -3.45 2.49 3.49
N ASP A 31 -3.27 3.22 4.59
CA ASP A 31 -2.02 3.88 4.93
C ASP A 31 -1.06 2.92 5.68
N ALA A 32 0.13 3.39 6.09
CA ALA A 32 1.14 2.56 6.77
C ALA A 32 0.67 2.00 8.12
N TRP A 33 -0.29 2.68 8.76
CA TRP A 33 -0.95 2.25 9.98
C TRP A 33 -2.17 1.35 9.72
N GLN A 34 -2.34 0.89 8.47
CA GLN A 34 -3.46 0.10 7.99
C GLN A 34 -4.82 0.76 8.19
N ARG A 35 -4.86 2.10 8.24
CA ARG A 35 -6.13 2.83 8.31
C ARG A 35 -6.75 2.88 6.91
N PRO A 36 -8.06 2.66 6.79
CA PRO A 36 -8.74 2.66 5.49
C PRO A 36 -8.81 4.06 4.90
N LEU A 37 -8.43 4.18 3.63
CA LEU A 37 -8.62 5.37 2.80
C LEU A 37 -9.86 5.21 1.90
N ASP A 38 -10.00 4.05 1.25
CA ASP A 38 -11.22 3.64 0.55
C ASP A 38 -11.23 2.13 0.28
N ASP A 39 -12.41 1.61 -0.01
CA ASP A 39 -12.59 0.26 -0.54
C ASP A 39 -12.51 0.24 -2.07
N VAL A 40 -12.09 -0.91 -2.61
CA VAL A 40 -12.05 -1.17 -4.06
C VAL A 40 -13.00 -2.28 -4.48
N GLY A 41 -13.44 -2.25 -5.73
CA GLY A 41 -14.33 -3.24 -6.32
C GLY A 41 -15.81 -2.93 -6.12
N SER A 42 -16.64 -3.97 -6.22
CA SER A 42 -18.11 -3.85 -6.24
C SER A 42 -18.74 -3.12 -5.05
N LYS A 43 -18.01 -3.02 -3.92
CA LYS A 43 -18.42 -2.29 -2.71
C LYS A 43 -17.70 -0.97 -2.50
N GLY A 44 -16.63 -0.72 -3.26
CA GLY A 44 -15.92 0.55 -3.28
C GLY A 44 -16.62 1.61 -4.13
N ARG A 45 -16.03 2.81 -4.18
CA ARG A 45 -16.53 3.87 -5.07
C ARG A 45 -16.46 3.51 -6.55
N ASP A 46 -15.52 2.65 -6.94
CA ASP A 46 -15.40 2.17 -8.33
C ASP A 46 -16.55 1.24 -8.78
N ARG A 47 -17.32 0.66 -7.83
CA ARG A 47 -18.45 -0.25 -8.11
C ARG A 47 -18.12 -1.44 -9.01
N GLY A 48 -16.85 -1.85 -9.04
CA GLY A 48 -16.31 -2.90 -9.90
C GLY A 48 -16.09 -2.47 -11.35
N LEU A 49 -16.22 -1.18 -11.68
CA LEU A 49 -16.03 -0.66 -13.04
C LEU A 49 -14.58 -0.30 -13.36
N GLY A 50 -13.69 -0.43 -12.38
CA GLY A 50 -12.30 0.00 -12.46
C GLY A 50 -12.17 1.51 -12.25
N GLU A 51 -11.08 1.93 -11.63
CA GLU A 51 -10.85 3.33 -11.28
C GLU A 51 -9.37 3.59 -10.98
N LYS A 52 -8.98 4.86 -11.05
CA LYS A 52 -7.67 5.35 -10.63
C LYS A 52 -7.81 6.11 -9.32
N TYR A 53 -7.13 5.61 -8.30
CA TYR A 53 -7.01 6.18 -6.97
C TYR A 53 -5.69 6.98 -6.92
N TYR A 54 -5.78 8.29 -6.72
CA TYR A 54 -4.63 9.20 -6.71
C TYR A 54 -4.22 9.44 -5.27
N LEU A 55 -3.09 8.87 -4.90
CA LEU A 55 -2.49 8.95 -3.57
C LEU A 55 -1.45 10.07 -3.61
N VAL A 56 -1.75 11.20 -2.98
CA VAL A 56 -0.92 12.41 -3.09
C VAL A 56 -0.30 12.77 -1.75
N PRO A 57 0.94 13.32 -1.73
CA PRO A 57 1.52 13.89 -0.52
C PRO A 57 0.68 15.03 0.02
N ALA A 58 0.84 15.32 1.31
CA ALA A 58 0.22 16.47 1.93
C ALA A 58 0.57 17.76 1.18
N ASN A 59 -0.44 18.61 0.95
CA ASN A 59 -0.34 19.87 0.22
C ASN A 59 0.07 19.75 -1.27
N TYR A 60 -0.15 18.59 -1.91
CA TYR A 60 0.08 18.47 -3.36
C TYR A 60 -0.83 19.42 -4.15
N ASP A 61 -0.21 20.32 -4.93
CA ASP A 61 -0.88 21.35 -5.75
C ASP A 61 -0.72 21.13 -7.27
N GLY A 62 -0.15 19.99 -7.66
CA GLY A 62 0.10 19.63 -9.04
C GLY A 62 -1.15 19.19 -9.81
N PRO A 63 -1.03 18.95 -11.12
CA PRO A 63 -2.16 18.63 -11.98
C PRO A 63 -2.73 17.25 -11.66
N LEU A 64 -4.07 17.17 -11.60
CA LEU A 64 -4.83 15.94 -11.42
C LEU A 64 -5.85 15.79 -12.55
N LEU A 65 -6.26 14.54 -12.84
CA LEU A 65 -7.34 14.31 -13.79
C LEU A 65 -8.66 14.85 -13.22
N ARG A 66 -9.52 15.34 -14.12
CA ARG A 66 -10.86 15.78 -13.74
C ARG A 66 -11.64 14.60 -13.15
N ASN A 67 -12.28 14.82 -12.00
CA ASN A 67 -13.04 13.81 -11.25
C ASN A 67 -12.17 12.64 -10.70
N ALA A 68 -10.86 12.83 -10.59
CA ALA A 68 -9.99 11.87 -9.92
C ALA A 68 -10.50 11.54 -8.51
N LEU A 69 -10.42 10.28 -8.11
CA LEU A 69 -10.54 9.89 -6.70
C LEU A 69 -9.22 10.21 -6.00
N VAL A 70 -9.15 11.36 -5.35
CA VAL A 70 -7.93 11.86 -4.70
C VAL A 70 -7.96 11.56 -3.21
N TYR A 71 -6.83 11.09 -2.70
CA TYR A 71 -6.59 10.79 -1.30
C TYR A 71 -5.28 11.41 -0.88
N GLU A 72 -5.28 11.99 0.30
CA GLU A 72 -4.10 12.51 0.98
C GLU A 72 -3.87 11.63 2.22
N PRO A 73 -3.13 10.51 2.09
CA PRO A 73 -2.78 9.69 3.24
C PRO A 73 -1.96 10.51 4.23
N GLU A 74 -2.16 10.27 5.52
CA GLU A 74 -1.35 10.90 6.56
C GLU A 74 0.06 10.31 6.66
N THR A 75 0.35 9.19 5.98
CA THR A 75 1.65 8.50 5.99
C THR A 75 2.26 8.42 4.59
N ASN A 76 3.56 8.19 4.52
CA ASN A 76 4.30 8.05 3.28
C ASN A 76 4.03 6.69 2.62
N PHE A 77 4.18 5.60 3.37
CA PHE A 77 3.86 4.29 2.86
C PHE A 77 2.36 4.04 2.92
N GLY A 78 1.90 3.21 2.00
CA GLY A 78 0.59 2.60 2.07
C GLY A 78 0.60 1.20 1.51
N PHE A 79 -0.49 0.52 1.79
CA PHE A 79 -0.63 -0.91 1.58
C PHE A 79 -2.05 -1.23 1.15
N SER A 80 -2.22 -2.31 0.40
CA SER A 80 -3.54 -2.86 0.14
C SER A 80 -3.48 -4.37 0.09
N VAL A 81 -4.42 -5.01 0.79
CA VAL A 81 -4.72 -6.43 0.63
C VAL A 81 -5.90 -6.56 -0.31
N LEU A 82 -5.66 -7.24 -1.42
CA LEU A 82 -6.63 -7.42 -2.49
C LEU A 82 -6.89 -8.90 -2.69
N ARG A 83 -8.14 -9.26 -2.95
CA ARG A 83 -8.53 -10.65 -3.24
C ARG A 83 -9.50 -10.71 -4.42
N PRO A 84 -9.30 -11.67 -5.35
CA PRO A 84 -10.33 -12.02 -6.31
C PRO A 84 -11.55 -12.59 -5.60
N ILE A 85 -12.73 -12.16 -6.01
CA ILE A 85 -14.02 -12.73 -5.64
C ILE A 85 -14.53 -13.49 -6.85
N ILE A 86 -14.65 -14.81 -6.72
CA ILE A 86 -14.94 -15.73 -7.82
C ILE A 86 -16.31 -16.37 -7.58
N ALA A 87 -17.36 -15.84 -8.21
CA ALA A 87 -18.73 -16.27 -7.97
C ALA A 87 -18.98 -17.74 -8.37
N GLY A 88 -18.32 -18.21 -9.44
CA GLY A 88 -18.41 -19.60 -9.92
C GLY A 88 -17.53 -20.60 -9.16
N GLY A 89 -16.82 -20.18 -8.11
CA GLY A 89 -15.86 -21.01 -7.39
C GLY A 89 -14.52 -21.22 -8.12
N PRO A 90 -13.54 -21.88 -7.48
CA PRO A 90 -12.16 -21.95 -7.96
C PRO A 90 -11.96 -23.07 -9.00
N THR A 91 -12.63 -23.00 -10.14
CA THR A 91 -12.30 -23.85 -11.31
C THR A 91 -10.96 -23.41 -11.91
N GLU A 92 -10.30 -24.28 -12.68
CA GLU A 92 -9.04 -23.95 -13.35
C GLU A 92 -9.18 -22.71 -14.25
N GLU A 93 -10.28 -22.62 -15.00
CA GLU A 93 -10.65 -21.48 -15.82
C GLU A 93 -10.79 -20.19 -15.00
N ASN A 94 -11.60 -20.22 -13.94
CA ASN A 94 -11.82 -19.05 -13.10
C ASN A 94 -10.54 -18.60 -12.37
N LEU A 95 -9.67 -19.54 -11.97
CA LEU A 95 -8.38 -19.22 -11.35
C LEU A 95 -7.44 -18.57 -12.35
N ALA A 96 -7.42 -19.04 -13.61
CA ALA A 96 -6.63 -18.44 -14.68
C ALA A 96 -7.11 -17.02 -14.99
N GLU A 97 -8.43 -16.81 -15.10
CA GLU A 97 -9.02 -15.49 -15.32
C GLU A 97 -8.79 -14.54 -14.14
N ALA A 98 -8.96 -15.02 -12.90
CA ALA A 98 -8.63 -14.24 -11.72
C ALA A 98 -7.15 -13.83 -11.71
N SER A 99 -6.23 -14.75 -12.02
CA SER A 99 -4.81 -14.43 -12.16
C SER A 99 -4.57 -13.38 -13.24
N ALA A 100 -5.21 -13.50 -14.41
CA ALA A 100 -5.09 -12.54 -15.50
C ALA A 100 -5.63 -11.15 -15.12
N LEU A 101 -6.79 -11.09 -14.43
CA LEU A 101 -7.37 -9.84 -13.95
C LEU A 101 -6.47 -9.17 -12.90
N THR A 102 -5.96 -9.93 -11.93
CA THR A 102 -5.10 -9.38 -10.87
C THR A 102 -3.80 -8.78 -11.41
N LYS A 103 -3.25 -9.34 -12.50
CA LYS A 103 -2.08 -8.82 -13.21
C LYS A 103 -2.36 -7.55 -14.02
N GLN A 104 -3.58 -7.02 -13.99
CA GLN A 104 -3.91 -5.70 -14.56
C GLN A 104 -3.95 -4.59 -13.52
N ILE A 105 -3.82 -4.89 -12.22
CA ILE A 105 -3.82 -3.90 -11.13
C ILE A 105 -2.50 -3.17 -11.10
N LYS A 106 -2.49 -1.86 -11.35
CA LYS A 106 -1.24 -1.11 -11.46
C LYS A 106 -1.02 -0.18 -10.27
N VAL A 107 0.22 -0.09 -9.83
CA VAL A 107 0.75 0.93 -8.94
C VAL A 107 1.91 1.61 -9.66
N TYR A 108 1.85 2.93 -9.82
CA TYR A 108 2.88 3.68 -10.55
C TYR A 108 2.89 5.18 -10.17
N PRO A 109 4.02 5.89 -10.34
CA PRO A 109 4.07 7.34 -10.12
C PRO A 109 3.13 8.09 -11.08
N LEU A 110 2.43 9.12 -10.61
CA LEU A 110 1.52 9.93 -11.43
C LEU A 110 2.18 10.51 -12.69
N SER A 111 3.48 10.80 -12.63
CA SER A 111 4.28 11.25 -13.78
C SER A 111 4.30 10.27 -14.97
N LYS A 112 3.89 9.01 -14.76
CA LYS A 112 3.80 7.97 -15.80
C LYS A 112 2.36 7.71 -16.27
N ALA A 113 1.36 8.39 -15.73
CA ALA A 113 -0.05 8.15 -16.04
C ALA A 113 -0.46 8.38 -17.51
N GLY A 114 0.30 9.19 -18.25
CA GLY A 114 0.08 9.45 -19.68
C GLY A 114 0.81 8.51 -20.65
N GLY A 115 1.53 7.50 -20.15
CA GLY A 115 2.33 6.58 -20.97
C GLY A 115 2.11 5.11 -20.62
N GLU A 116 3.12 4.27 -20.90
CA GLU A 116 3.11 2.86 -20.49
C GLU A 116 3.38 2.74 -18.98
N ALA A 117 2.33 2.95 -18.19
CA ALA A 117 2.35 2.66 -16.76
C ALA A 117 2.51 1.15 -16.57
N ALA A 118 3.67 0.75 -16.05
CA ALA A 118 4.00 -0.63 -15.72
C ALA A 118 4.16 -0.78 -14.20
N THR A 119 3.76 -1.93 -13.69
CA THR A 119 3.91 -2.30 -12.28
C THR A 119 4.78 -3.52 -12.19
N ASN A 120 5.68 -3.52 -11.19
CA ASN A 120 6.53 -4.66 -10.93
C ASN A 120 5.70 -5.73 -10.19
N TYR A 121 5.30 -6.78 -10.90
CA TYR A 121 4.64 -7.93 -10.28
C TYR A 121 5.69 -8.93 -9.81
N VAL A 122 5.60 -9.30 -8.55
CA VAL A 122 6.45 -10.34 -7.95
C VAL A 122 5.55 -11.52 -7.61
N ASP A 123 5.79 -12.65 -8.27
CA ASP A 123 5.15 -13.92 -7.92
C ASP A 123 5.88 -14.54 -6.73
N VAL A 124 5.14 -14.74 -5.64
CA VAL A 124 5.66 -15.29 -4.38
C VAL A 124 5.08 -16.68 -4.07
N TYR A 125 4.39 -17.34 -5.02
CA TYR A 125 3.70 -18.61 -4.77
C TYR A 125 4.62 -19.70 -4.19
N SER A 126 5.87 -19.77 -4.66
CA SER A 126 6.86 -20.73 -4.17
C SER A 126 7.91 -20.12 -3.23
N ALA A 127 7.73 -18.86 -2.83
CA ALA A 127 8.64 -18.19 -1.91
C ALA A 127 8.10 -18.29 -0.47
N PRO A 128 8.91 -18.75 0.50
CA PRO A 128 8.54 -18.65 1.91
C PRO A 128 8.51 -17.18 2.30
N LEU A 129 7.32 -16.61 2.45
CA LEU A 129 7.11 -15.22 2.85
C LEU A 129 6.58 -15.18 4.29
N GLU A 130 7.42 -14.73 5.21
CA GLU A 130 7.04 -14.45 6.60
C GLU A 130 6.71 -12.97 6.73
N MET A 131 5.50 -12.65 7.19
CA MET A 131 4.99 -11.28 7.32
C MET A 131 4.66 -10.92 8.77
N THR A 132 4.98 -11.79 9.72
CA THR A 132 4.90 -11.47 11.15
C THR A 132 6.11 -10.63 11.57
N PRO A 133 5.91 -9.63 12.45
CA PRO A 133 7.02 -8.95 13.07
C PRO A 133 7.91 -9.94 13.83
N LYS A 134 9.23 -9.82 13.67
CA LYS A 134 10.18 -10.58 14.48
C LYS A 134 10.20 -10.00 15.89
N MET A 135 9.62 -10.74 16.84
CA MET A 135 9.52 -10.31 18.24
C MET A 135 10.78 -10.67 19.04
N ASP A 136 11.94 -10.36 18.48
CA ASP A 136 13.27 -10.44 19.12
C ASP A 136 13.93 -9.05 19.09
N GLY A 137 15.20 -8.94 19.51
CA GLY A 137 15.91 -7.66 19.54
C GLY A 137 15.97 -6.93 18.19
N ALA A 138 15.79 -7.63 17.05
CA ALA A 138 15.76 -6.99 15.74
C ALA A 138 14.55 -6.04 15.56
N ILE A 139 13.50 -6.18 16.38
CA ILE A 139 12.31 -5.31 16.33
C ILE A 139 12.67 -3.84 16.48
N TYR A 140 13.67 -3.51 17.30
CA TYR A 140 14.08 -2.12 17.54
C TYR A 140 14.69 -1.50 16.29
N GLY A 141 15.45 -2.29 15.50
CA GLY A 141 15.95 -1.87 14.20
C GLY A 141 14.81 -1.60 13.21
N HIS A 142 13.80 -2.48 13.16
CA HIS A 142 12.63 -2.26 12.30
C HIS A 142 11.81 -1.03 12.72
N ILE A 143 11.67 -0.78 14.03
CA ILE A 143 11.01 0.43 14.53
C ILE A 143 11.79 1.69 14.12
N HIS A 144 13.13 1.66 14.26
CA HIS A 144 14.01 2.74 13.83
C HIS A 144 13.88 3.05 12.33
N GLU A 145 13.88 2.02 11.49
CA GLU A 145 13.63 2.13 10.05
C GLU A 145 12.27 2.78 9.77
N MET A 146 11.21 2.25 10.39
CA MET A 146 9.84 2.73 10.21
C MET A 146 9.69 4.22 10.56
N ILE A 147 10.25 4.69 11.68
CA ILE A 147 10.13 6.11 12.05
C ILE A 147 10.96 7.04 11.14
N GLY A 148 12.03 6.51 10.51
CA GLY A 148 12.82 7.24 9.53
C GLY A 148 12.11 7.41 8.19
N GLU A 149 11.35 6.39 7.81
CA GLU A 149 10.59 6.32 6.56
C GLU A 149 9.28 7.12 6.60
N GLU A 150 8.68 7.25 7.78
CA GLU A 150 7.38 7.86 7.97
C GLU A 150 7.42 9.32 8.45
N VAL A 151 6.26 9.97 8.36
CA VAL A 151 6.03 11.27 9.03
C VAL A 151 5.62 11.05 10.49
N VAL A 152 5.95 12.01 11.35
CA VAL A 152 5.55 11.96 12.76
C VAL A 152 4.18 12.64 12.89
N LEU A 153 3.17 11.85 13.25
CA LEU A 153 1.82 12.37 13.52
C LEU A 153 1.73 12.84 14.97
N ASP A 154 0.84 13.80 15.24
CA ASP A 154 0.63 14.33 16.60
C ASP A 154 0.29 13.23 17.62
N ARG A 155 -0.47 12.22 17.20
CA ARG A 155 -0.84 11.08 18.04
C ARG A 155 0.35 10.20 18.44
N ASP A 156 1.44 10.23 17.67
CA ASP A 156 2.60 9.37 17.84
C ASP A 156 3.69 10.03 18.71
N LEU A 157 3.57 11.32 19.02
CA LEU A 157 4.58 12.09 19.79
C LEU A 157 4.95 11.46 21.13
N ALA A 158 3.99 10.87 21.84
CA ALA A 158 4.26 10.18 23.10
C ALA A 158 5.13 8.93 22.90
N MET A 159 4.90 8.17 21.82
CA MET A 159 5.70 7.00 21.47
C MET A 159 7.09 7.42 20.99
N MET A 160 7.20 8.50 20.20
CA MET A 160 8.50 9.06 19.81
C MET A 160 9.33 9.46 21.04
N GLY A 161 8.71 10.04 22.06
CA GLY A 161 9.38 10.35 23.32
C GLY A 161 9.81 9.10 24.12
N ALA A 162 9.05 8.02 24.05
CA ALA A 162 9.41 6.74 24.67
C ALA A 162 10.60 6.08 23.95
N LEU A 163 10.58 6.05 22.62
CA LEU A 163 11.66 5.52 21.76
C LEU A 163 12.97 6.28 21.96
N ALA A 164 12.91 7.60 22.10
CA ALA A 164 14.10 8.42 22.34
C ALA A 164 14.83 8.09 23.66
N ARG A 165 14.17 7.43 24.64
CA ARG A 165 14.81 6.99 25.90
C ARG A 165 15.67 5.73 25.74
N ILE A 166 15.49 5.01 24.64
CA ILE A 166 16.30 3.85 24.25
C ILE A 166 17.09 4.16 22.96
N ASP A 167 17.41 5.44 22.76
CA ASP A 167 18.19 5.98 21.63
C ASP A 167 17.66 5.70 20.22
N ILE A 168 16.40 5.30 20.10
CA ILE A 168 15.71 5.24 18.81
C ILE A 168 15.17 6.63 18.48
N LYS A 169 15.86 7.33 17.57
CA LYS A 169 15.52 8.69 17.14
C LYS A 169 15.43 8.76 15.62
N ARG A 170 14.44 9.51 15.15
CA ARG A 170 14.23 9.74 13.72
C ARG A 170 15.40 10.53 13.14
N ASN A 171 15.91 10.10 11.99
CA ASN A 171 17.03 10.72 11.25
C ASN A 171 18.39 10.70 11.98
N GLU A 172 18.54 9.91 13.04
CA GLU A 172 19.83 9.64 13.68
C GLU A 172 20.18 8.16 13.53
N PRO A 173 21.48 7.79 13.46
CA PRO A 173 21.87 6.38 13.52
C PRO A 173 21.36 5.69 14.79
N PHE A 174 21.04 4.41 14.68
CA PHE A 174 20.67 3.57 15.82
C PHE A 174 21.64 2.39 15.92
N GLU A 175 22.38 2.36 17.03
CA GLU A 175 23.33 1.31 17.36
C GLU A 175 22.91 0.70 18.71
N PRO A 176 22.10 -0.37 18.72
CA PRO A 176 21.66 -0.99 19.97
C PRO A 176 22.86 -1.59 20.72
N ASP A 177 22.89 -1.42 22.04
CA ASP A 177 23.82 -2.14 22.88
C ASP A 177 23.33 -3.58 23.16
N ALA A 178 24.10 -4.34 23.93
CA ALA A 178 23.78 -5.73 24.23
C ALA A 178 22.67 -5.91 25.27
N ASP A 179 22.26 -4.84 25.97
CA ASP A 179 21.25 -4.87 27.03
C ASP A 179 19.83 -4.58 26.50
N LEU A 180 19.73 -4.11 25.24
CA LEU A 180 18.48 -3.84 24.52
C LEU A 180 18.02 -5.04 23.67
#